data_AF-A0A5N7IVU6-F1
#
_entry.id   AF-A0A5N7IVU6-F1
#
_cell.length_a   1.000
_cell.length_b   1.000
_cell.length_c   1.000
_cell.angle_alpha   90.00
_cell.angle_beta   90.00
_cell.angle_gamma   90.00
#
_symmetry.space_group_name_H-M   'P 1'
#
loop_
_entity.id
_entity.type
_entity.pdbx_description
1 polymer ?
#
loop_
_entity_poly.entity_id
_entity_poly.type
_entity_poly.pdbx_seq_one_letter_code
_entity_poly.pdbx_strand_id
1 'polypeptide(L)' 'MFGKIIDMNSTDAFINFQDGTTIDVSITRLPRNSKIGDTIDLDNSNFINIFKNDMFNLF' A
#
# COMPACT_ATOMS: atom_id res chain seq x y z
N MET A 1 9.37 -0.78 5.73
CA MET A 1 9.40 0.60 5.20
C MET A 1 8.25 1.36 5.84
N PHE A 2 8.50 2.47 6.51
CA PHE A 2 7.45 3.23 7.20
C PHE A 2 6.70 4.16 6.26
N GLY A 3 5.39 4.01 6.18
CA GLY A 3 4.51 4.87 5.39
C GLY A 3 3.31 5.35 6.20
N LYS A 4 2.72 6.47 5.79
CA LYS A 4 1.51 7.04 6.39
C LYS A 4 0.31 6.75 5.52
N ILE A 5 -0.77 6.25 6.11
CA ILE A 5 -2.05 6.11 5.42
C ILE A 5 -2.61 7.51 5.17
N ILE A 6 -2.74 7.90 3.90
CA ILE A 6 -3.22 9.23 3.51
C ILE A 6 -4.67 9.21 3.00
N ASP A 7 -5.14 8.05 2.53
CA ASP A 7 -6.53 7.83 2.13
C ASP A 7 -6.88 6.33 2.27
N MET A 8 -8.17 6.02 2.44
CA MET A 8 -8.65 4.64 2.63
C MET A 8 -10.15 4.53 2.33
N ASN A 9 -10.53 3.43 1.70
CA ASN A 9 -11.91 3.00 1.55
C ASN A 9 -12.11 1.57 2.10
N SER A 10 -13.22 0.92 1.74
CA SER A 10 -13.54 -0.43 2.23
C SER A 10 -12.69 -1.56 1.62
N THR A 11 -11.87 -1.30 0.62
CA THR A 11 -11.07 -2.31 -0.10
C THR A 11 -9.57 -1.98 -0.08
N ASP A 12 -9.24 -0.70 -0.19
CA ASP A 12 -7.88 -0.24 -0.47
C ASP A 12 -7.50 0.97 0.39
N ALA A 13 -6.19 1.17 0.52
CA ALA A 13 -5.59 2.29 1.23
C ALA A 13 -4.37 2.82 0.48
N PHE A 14 -4.24 4.14 0.46
CA PHE A 14 -3.11 4.83 -0.14
C PHE A 14 -2.10 5.18 0.94
N ILE A 15 -0.85 4.77 0.73
CA ILE A 15 0.23 4.92 1.71
C ILE A 15 1.33 5.76 1.09
N ASN A 16 1.63 6.88 1.73
CA ASN A 16 2.70 7.78 1.33
C ASN A 16 3.97 7.49 2.14
N PHE A 17 5.10 7.33 1.46
CA PHE A 17 6.40 7.13 2.06
C PHE A 17 7.22 8.43 2.10
N GLN A 18 8.25 8.45 2.93
CA GLN A 18 9.12 9.63 3.10
C GLN A 18 9.81 10.11 1.82
N ASP A 19 9.99 9.22 0.84
CA ASP A 19 10.57 9.54 -0.47
C ASP A 19 9.55 10.16 -1.46
N GLY A 20 8.30 10.34 -1.02
CA GLY A 20 7.21 10.88 -1.82
C GLY A 20 6.45 9.83 -2.64
N THR A 21 6.92 8.59 -2.67
CA THR A 21 6.22 7.48 -3.32
C THR A 21 4.88 7.24 -2.62
N THR A 22 3.83 7.05 -3.40
CA THR A 22 2.53 6.59 -2.90
C THR A 22 2.21 5.25 -3.52
N ILE A 23 1.82 4.28 -2.69
CA ILE A 23 1.38 2.97 -3.15
C ILE A 23 -0.08 2.73 -2.76
N ASP A 24 -0.74 1.90 -3.56
CA ASP A 24 -2.02 1.30 -3.24
C ASP A 24 -1.79 -0.06 -2.55
N VAL A 25 -2.49 -0.27 -1.44
CA VAL A 25 -2.47 -1.50 -0.66
C VAL A 25 -3.88 -1.88 -0.24
N SER A 26 -4.26 -3.12 -0.52
CA SER A 26 -5.50 -3.70 0.02
C SER A 26 -5.54 -3.60 1.55
N ILE A 27 -6.68 -3.19 2.11
CA ILE A 27 -6.88 -3.10 3.57
C ILE A 27 -6.64 -4.43 4.31
N THR A 28 -6.73 -5.55 3.60
CA THR A 28 -6.46 -6.90 4.14
C THR A 28 -5.01 -7.11 4.55
N ARG A 29 -4.09 -6.31 4.00
CA ARG A 29 -2.65 -6.32 4.32
C ARG A 29 -2.29 -5.34 5.44
N LEU A 30 -3.25 -4.53 5.90
CA LEU A 30 -3.03 -3.58 6.97
C LEU A 30 -3.27 -4.22 8.34
N PRO A 31 -2.61 -3.71 9.39
CA PRO A 31 -2.99 -4.01 10.76
C PRO A 31 -4.49 -3.79 11.00
N ARG A 32 -5.09 -4.60 11.86
CA ARG A 32 -6.49 -4.42 12.23
C ARG A 32 -6.70 -3.01 12.82
N ASN A 33 -7.81 -2.39 12.42
CA ASN A 33 -8.21 -1.04 12.82
C ASN A 33 -7.28 0.09 12.36
N SER A 34 -6.44 -0.16 11.34
CA SER A 34 -5.73 0.92 10.65
C SER A 34 -6.69 1.98 10.13
N LYS A 35 -6.28 3.24 10.23
CA LYS A 35 -7.05 4.41 9.79
C LYS A 35 -6.16 5.45 9.11
N ILE A 36 -6.78 6.36 8.39
CA ILE A 36 -6.10 7.52 7.80
C ILE A 36 -5.35 8.28 8.91
N GLY A 37 -4.09 8.59 8.64
CA GLY A 37 -3.19 9.25 9.57
C GLY A 37 -2.21 8.30 10.29
N ASP A 38 -2.51 7.00 10.37
CA ASP A 38 -1.64 6.03 11.01
C ASP A 38 -0.33 5.88 10.22
N THR A 39 0.76 5.66 10.95
CA THR A 39 2.03 5.21 10.38
C THR A 39 2.12 3.69 10.54
N ILE A 40 2.43 3.03 9.43
CA ILE A 40 2.52 1.57 9.36
C ILE A 40 3.90 1.19 8.84
N ASP A 41 4.42 0.09 9.38
CA ASP A 41 5.62 -0.53 8.83
C ASP A 41 5.20 -1.57 7.79
N LEU A 42 5.48 -1.25 6.53
CA LEU A 42 5.33 -2.20 5.45
C LEU A 42 6.64 -2.95 5.26
N ASP A 43 6.76 -4.09 5.93
CA ASP A 43 7.86 -5.00 5.67
C ASP A 43 7.74 -5.57 4.25
N ASN A 44 8.82 -5.42 3.48
CA ASN A 44 8.89 -5.73 2.04
C ASN A 44 8.63 -7.21 1.71
N SER A 45 8.59 -8.10 2.70
CA SER A 45 8.53 -9.55 2.52
C SER A 45 7.15 -10.09 2.15
N ASN A 46 6.07 -9.33 2.36
CA ASN A 46 4.69 -9.79 2.08
C ASN A 46 4.01 -9.04 0.92
N PHE A 47 4.69 -8.06 0.32
CA PHE A 47 4.21 -7.38 -0.89
C PHE A 47 4.67 -8.14 -2.14
N ILE A 48 4.17 -9.37 -2.30
CA ILE A 48 4.30 -10.07 -3.58
C ILE A 48 3.50 -9.26 -4.62
N ASN A 49 4.26 -8.59 -5.49
CA ASN A 49 3.94 -8.17 -6.85
C ASN A 49 2.49 -7.70 -7.14
N ILE A 50 2.20 -6.40 -6.97
CA ILE A 50 1.07 -5.74 -7.67
C ILE A 50 1.56 -4.53 -8.49
N PHE A 51 2.81 -4.55 -8.96
CA PHE A 51 3.23 -3.73 -10.11
C PHE A 51 3.80 -4.58 -11.25
N LYS A 52 3.69 -5.91 -11.15
CA LYS A 52 4.23 -6.83 -12.16
C LYS A 52 3.17 -7.49 -13.06
N ASN A 53 1.87 -7.27 -12.81
CA ASN A 53 0.81 -7.98 -13.54
C ASN A 53 0.01 -7.18 -14.56
N ASP A 54 0.19 -5.85 -14.70
CA ASP A 54 -0.60 -5.08 -15.68
C ASP A 54 0.22 -4.27 -16.70
N MET A 55 1.51 -4.57 -16.91
CA MET A 55 2.33 -3.78 -17.86
C MET A 55 3.14 -4.54 -18.93
N PHE A 56 2.98 -5.85 -19.11
CA PHE A 56 3.56 -6.54 -20.28
C PHE A 56 2.71 -7.73 -20.74
N ASN A 57 1.63 -7.43 -21.47
CA ASN A 57 1.23 -8.18 -22.68
C ASN A 57 0.13 -7.37 -23.39
N LEU A 58 0.59 -6.42 -24.20
CA LEU A 58 -0.23 -5.67 -25.15
C LEU A 58 0.43 -5.73 -26.53
N PHE A 59 0.89 -6.91 -26.96
CA PHE A 59 1.19 -7.28 -28.35
C PHE A 59 0.99 -8.79 -28.52
#